data_AF-A0A2K3MIM5-F1
#
_entry.id   AF-A0A2K3MIM5-F1
#
_cell.length_a   1.000
_cell.length_b   1.000
_cell.length_c   1.000
_cell.angle_alpha   90.00
_cell.angle_beta   90.00
_cell.angle_gamma   90.00
#
_symmetry.space_group_name_H-M   'P 1'
#
loop_
_entity.id
_entity.type
_entity.pdbx_description
1 polymer ?
#
loop_
_entity_poly.entity_id
_entity_poly.type
_entity_poly.pdbx_seq_one_letter_code
_entity_poly.pdbx_strand_id
1 'polypeptide(L)'
;MDVQIDYFTITRKQIDKLLGASKARDFIMKESIFSITVGANDFLNNYLLPVLSVGARISQSPDAFVDDMINHFRAQLTRLYKLDARKFVIGNVGPIGCIPYQKTINQLNEDECVDLANKLAIQYNGRLKDMLAELNDNLPGATFVLANVYDLVMELIKNYDKY
;
A
#
# COMPACT_ATOMS: atom_id res chain seq x y z
N MET A 1 -4.27 -0.58 8.43
CA MET A 1 -5.55 -1.07 7.85
C MET A 1 -6.32 -1.99 8.80
N ASP A 2 -5.89 -2.19 10.07
CA ASP A 2 -6.50 -3.22 10.93
C ASP A 2 -7.98 -2.99 11.20
N VAL A 3 -8.38 -1.74 11.46
CA VAL A 3 -9.78 -1.38 11.67
C VAL A 3 -10.64 -1.66 10.42
N GLN A 4 -10.12 -1.42 9.22
CA GLN A 4 -10.83 -1.74 7.98
C GLN A 4 -11.02 -3.26 7.81
N ILE A 5 -10.03 -4.07 8.21
CA ILE A 5 -10.16 -5.54 8.21
C ILE A 5 -11.18 -5.99 9.26
N ASP A 6 -11.23 -5.34 10.42
CA ASP A 6 -12.21 -5.65 11.47
C ASP A 6 -13.63 -5.36 10.98
N TYR A 7 -13.84 -4.23 10.29
CA TYR A 7 -15.11 -3.95 9.61
C TYR A 7 -15.42 -4.97 8.52
N PHE A 8 -14.43 -5.34 7.69
CA PHE A 8 -14.65 -6.40 6.71
C PHE A 8 -15.01 -7.74 7.36
N THR A 9 -14.50 -8.05 8.55
CA THR A 9 -14.88 -9.26 9.31
C THR A 9 -16.37 -9.22 9.69
N ILE A 10 -16.91 -8.05 10.03
CA ILE A 10 -18.35 -7.87 10.26
C ILE A 10 -19.13 -8.08 8.95
N THR A 11 -18.69 -7.46 7.86
CA THR A 11 -19.30 -7.65 6.54
C THR A 11 -19.27 -9.11 6.09
N ARG A 12 -18.16 -9.83 6.32
CA ARG A 12 -18.01 -11.26 6.02
C ARG A 12 -19.09 -12.09 6.70
N LYS A 13 -19.38 -11.82 7.98
CA LYS A 13 -20.46 -12.48 8.74
C LYS A 13 -21.85 -12.12 8.22
N GLN A 14 -22.04 -10.91 7.70
CA GLN A 14 -23.30 -10.52 7.07
C GLN A 14 -23.50 -11.26 5.75
N ILE A 15 -22.46 -11.41 4.94
CA ILE A 15 -22.50 -12.20 3.69
C ILE A 15 -22.82 -13.67 4.00
N ASP A 16 -22.26 -14.24 5.08
CA ASP A 16 -22.61 -15.60 5.53
C ASP A 16 -24.10 -15.74 5.83
N LYS A 17 -24.71 -14.76 6.51
CA LYS A 17 -26.15 -14.78 6.82
C LYS A 17 -27.02 -14.67 5.57
N LEU A 18 -26.55 -13.96 4.54
CA LEU A 18 -27.31 -13.73 3.31
C LEU A 18 -27.26 -14.92 2.35
N LEU A 19 -26.08 -15.51 2.16
CA LEU A 19 -25.86 -16.54 1.14
C LEU A 19 -25.76 -17.97 1.73
N GLY A 20 -25.55 -18.08 3.04
CA GLY A 20 -25.08 -19.30 3.69
C GLY A 20 -23.56 -19.43 3.59
N ALA A 21 -22.93 -19.97 4.64
CA ALA A 21 -21.47 -19.93 4.82
C ALA A 21 -20.66 -20.52 3.64
N SER A 22 -21.12 -21.63 3.07
CA SER A 22 -20.43 -22.28 1.95
C SER A 22 -20.50 -21.44 0.66
N LYS A 23 -21.69 -20.91 0.31
CA LYS A 23 -21.85 -20.06 -0.88
C LYS A 23 -21.14 -18.72 -0.72
N ALA A 24 -21.18 -18.14 0.48
CA ALA A 24 -20.46 -16.92 0.81
C ALA A 24 -18.95 -17.07 0.63
N ARG A 25 -18.39 -18.17 1.14
CA ARG A 25 -16.97 -18.51 0.95
C ARG A 25 -16.62 -18.62 -0.54
N ASP A 26 -17.40 -19.39 -1.29
CA ASP A 26 -17.17 -19.58 -2.73
C ASP A 26 -17.24 -18.25 -3.50
N PHE A 27 -18.23 -17.41 -3.19
CA PHE A 27 -18.39 -16.08 -3.79
C PHE A 27 -17.16 -15.20 -3.53
N ILE A 28 -16.66 -15.16 -2.30
CA ILE A 28 -15.50 -14.32 -1.94
C ILE A 28 -14.22 -14.85 -2.59
N MET A 29 -14.00 -16.16 -2.53
CA MET A 29 -12.79 -16.78 -3.09
C MET A 29 -12.73 -16.66 -4.62
N LYS A 30 -13.85 -16.90 -5.31
CA LYS A 30 -13.89 -17.05 -6.78
C LYS A 30 -14.22 -15.75 -7.50
N GLU A 31 -15.13 -14.95 -6.96
CA GLU A 31 -15.68 -13.77 -7.65
C GLU A 31 -15.07 -12.45 -7.18
N SER A 32 -14.70 -12.31 -5.91
CA SER A 32 -14.30 -11.01 -5.34
C SER A 32 -12.84 -10.63 -5.61
N ILE A 33 -12.59 -9.34 -5.86
CA ILE A 33 -11.25 -8.73 -5.98
C ILE A 33 -11.04 -7.73 -4.86
N PHE A 34 -9.87 -7.78 -4.23
CA PHE A 34 -9.45 -6.90 -3.15
C PHE A 34 -8.40 -5.93 -3.69
N SER A 35 -8.83 -4.71 -4.02
CA SER A 35 -7.93 -3.63 -4.43
C SER A 35 -7.49 -2.83 -3.21
N ILE A 36 -6.18 -2.71 -2.98
CA ILE A 36 -5.62 -2.08 -1.79
C ILE A 36 -4.50 -1.14 -2.20
N THR A 37 -4.54 0.10 -1.71
CA THR A 37 -3.47 1.09 -1.90
C THR A 37 -3.29 1.84 -0.59
N VAL A 38 -2.14 1.66 0.04
CA VAL A 38 -1.79 2.19 1.36
C VAL A 38 -0.29 2.52 1.41
N GLY A 39 0.17 3.29 2.41
CA GLY A 39 1.59 3.58 2.62
C GLY A 39 2.01 5.04 2.42
N ALA A 40 1.35 5.78 1.51
CA ALA A 40 1.75 7.16 1.21
C ALA A 40 1.64 8.10 2.43
N ASN A 41 0.55 7.97 3.19
CA ASN A 41 0.31 8.78 4.38
C ASN A 41 1.27 8.44 5.54
N ASP A 42 1.76 7.21 5.61
CA ASP A 42 2.74 6.79 6.61
C ASP A 42 4.06 7.55 6.45
N PHE A 43 4.49 7.76 5.20
CA PHE A 43 5.60 8.65 4.91
C PHE A 43 5.24 10.11 5.18
N LEU A 44 4.19 10.64 4.55
CA LEU A 44 3.89 12.07 4.56
C LEU A 44 3.55 12.60 5.96
N ASN A 45 2.74 11.86 6.72
CA ASN A 45 2.17 12.33 7.99
C ASN A 45 2.86 11.78 9.23
N ASN A 46 3.82 10.84 9.10
CA ASN A 46 4.55 10.33 10.26
C ASN A 46 6.05 10.47 10.08
N TYR A 47 6.62 9.96 8.98
CA TYR A 47 8.08 9.94 8.84
C TYR A 47 8.64 11.27 8.33
N LEU A 48 7.96 11.94 7.40
CA LEU A 48 8.42 13.13 6.68
C LEU A 48 7.91 14.47 7.25
N LEU A 49 7.11 14.47 8.32
CA LEU A 49 6.51 15.68 8.90
C LEU A 49 7.48 16.48 9.79
N PRO A 50 8.02 17.64 9.37
CA PRO A 50 9.23 18.25 9.95
C PRO A 50 9.19 18.55 11.47
N VAL A 51 8.04 18.91 12.03
CA VAL A 51 7.92 19.31 13.46
C VAL A 51 7.46 18.14 14.35
N LEU A 52 6.60 17.27 13.84
CA LEU A 52 6.03 16.14 14.59
C LEU A 52 6.86 14.86 14.45
N SER A 53 7.63 14.71 13.38
CA SER A 53 8.42 13.50 13.08
C SER A 53 9.83 13.53 13.68
N VAL A 54 10.25 14.60 14.36
CA VAL A 54 11.63 14.72 14.87
C VAL A 54 11.95 13.56 15.81
N GLY A 55 11.04 13.23 16.73
CA GLY A 55 11.20 12.07 17.61
C GLY A 55 11.27 10.73 16.84
N ALA A 56 10.39 10.52 15.86
CA ALA A 56 10.34 9.29 15.06
C ALA A 56 11.57 9.11 14.16
N ARG A 57 12.06 10.18 13.51
CA ARG A 57 13.30 10.14 12.71
C ARG A 57 14.55 9.97 13.57
N ILE A 58 14.53 10.47 14.81
CA ILE A 58 15.63 10.28 15.76
C ILE A 58 15.62 8.86 16.32
N SER A 59 14.45 8.24 16.51
CA SER A 59 14.32 6.91 17.12
C SER A 59 14.34 5.76 16.12
N GLN A 60 14.08 6.00 14.83
CA GLN A 60 13.96 4.94 13.81
C GLN A 60 14.61 5.31 12.47
N SER A 61 15.51 4.44 12.01
CA SER A 61 16.13 4.59 10.69
C SER A 61 15.10 4.43 9.57
N PRO A 62 15.36 5.00 8.37
CA PRO A 62 14.49 4.80 7.22
C PRO A 62 14.23 3.32 6.91
N ASP A 63 15.28 2.50 7.00
CA ASP A 63 15.19 1.06 6.77
C ASP A 63 14.25 0.37 7.75
N ALA A 64 14.40 0.66 9.05
CA ALA A 64 13.56 0.06 10.08
C ALA A 64 12.10 0.49 9.94
N PHE A 65 11.85 1.75 9.58
CA PHE A 65 10.49 2.24 9.34
C PHE A 65 9.83 1.52 8.15
N VAL A 66 10.56 1.37 7.05
CA VAL A 66 10.07 0.64 5.86
C VAL A 66 9.82 -0.84 6.21
N ASP A 67 10.71 -1.47 6.98
CA ASP A 67 10.51 -2.87 7.41
C ASP A 67 9.26 -3.03 8.27
N ASP A 68 9.02 -2.11 9.21
CA ASP A 68 7.81 -2.11 10.03
C ASP A 68 6.55 -1.98 9.17
N MET A 69 6.55 -1.08 8.18
CA MET A 69 5.43 -0.95 7.24
C MET A 69 5.17 -2.25 6.47
N ILE A 70 6.22 -2.88 5.95
CA ILE A 70 6.11 -4.13 5.19
C ILE A 70 5.61 -5.28 6.07
N ASN A 71 6.13 -5.40 7.30
CA ASN A 71 5.73 -6.43 8.24
C ASN A 71 4.25 -6.29 8.65
N HIS A 72 3.80 -5.07 8.97
CA HIS A 72 2.40 -4.81 9.28
C HIS A 72 1.50 -5.11 8.07
N PHE A 73 1.90 -4.68 6.88
CA PHE A 73 1.08 -4.90 5.69
C PHE A 73 0.99 -6.38 5.31
N ARG A 74 2.09 -7.13 5.42
CA ARG A 74 2.10 -8.60 5.26
C ARG A 74 1.11 -9.27 6.21
N ALA A 75 1.11 -8.88 7.49
CA ALA A 75 0.18 -9.42 8.47
C ALA A 75 -1.28 -9.11 8.09
N GLN A 76 -1.56 -7.88 7.64
CA GLN A 76 -2.89 -7.47 7.20
C GLN A 76 -3.38 -8.23 5.96
N LEU A 77 -2.53 -8.42 4.95
CA LEU A 77 -2.84 -9.24 3.77
C LEU A 77 -3.11 -10.71 4.15
N THR A 78 -2.30 -11.24 5.07
CA THR A 78 -2.50 -12.60 5.61
C THR A 78 -3.81 -12.72 6.38
N ARG A 79 -4.22 -11.69 7.13
CA ARG A 79 -5.53 -11.64 7.81
C ARG A 79 -6.67 -11.65 6.78
N LEU A 80 -6.59 -10.87 5.70
CA LEU A 80 -7.58 -10.89 4.62
C LEU A 80 -7.65 -12.27 3.93
N TYR A 81 -6.50 -12.89 3.66
CA TYR A 81 -6.46 -14.25 3.13
C TYR A 81 -7.19 -15.27 4.02
N LYS A 82 -7.04 -15.15 5.35
CA LYS A 82 -7.80 -15.97 6.33
C LYS A 82 -9.31 -15.70 6.31
N LEU A 83 -9.74 -14.58 5.73
CA LEU A 83 -11.15 -14.20 5.51
C LEU A 83 -11.61 -14.50 4.07
N ASP A 84 -11.05 -15.54 3.45
CA ASP A 84 -11.40 -16.04 2.12
C ASP A 84 -10.96 -15.17 0.92
N ALA A 85 -10.27 -14.03 1.14
CA ALA A 85 -9.76 -13.22 0.05
C ALA A 85 -8.67 -13.98 -0.75
N ARG A 86 -8.78 -13.98 -2.08
CA ARG A 86 -7.84 -14.70 -2.96
C ARG A 86 -7.25 -13.85 -4.09
N LYS A 87 -7.99 -12.89 -4.64
CA LYS A 87 -7.52 -12.04 -5.75
C LYS A 87 -7.20 -10.64 -5.22
N PHE A 88 -5.92 -10.28 -5.19
CA PHE A 88 -5.45 -9.00 -4.65
C PHE A 88 -4.78 -8.15 -5.73
N VAL A 89 -5.17 -6.89 -5.80
CA VAL A 89 -4.50 -5.86 -6.60
C VAL A 89 -3.91 -4.85 -5.62
N ILE A 90 -2.59 -4.77 -5.58
CA ILE A 90 -1.88 -3.94 -4.61
C ILE A 90 -1.22 -2.77 -5.35
N GLY A 91 -1.71 -1.56 -5.11
CA GLY A 91 -1.09 -0.34 -5.61
C GLY A 91 0.11 0.03 -4.75
N ASN A 92 1.27 0.21 -5.40
CA ASN A 92 2.47 0.70 -4.73
C ASN A 92 2.37 2.21 -4.43
N VAL A 93 3.29 2.73 -3.64
CA VAL A 93 3.30 4.15 -3.28
C VAL A 93 3.74 4.97 -4.49
N GLY A 94 2.93 5.95 -4.90
CA GLY A 94 3.26 6.85 -6.00
C GLY A 94 4.44 7.78 -5.69
N PRO A 95 4.83 8.67 -6.63
CA PRO A 95 5.93 9.62 -6.43
C PRO A 95 5.53 10.74 -5.46
N ILE A 96 5.48 10.43 -4.17
CA ILE A 96 5.02 11.32 -3.11
C ILE A 96 5.86 12.60 -2.98
N GLY A 97 7.10 12.61 -3.47
CA GLY A 97 7.93 13.83 -3.51
C GLY A 97 7.50 14.83 -4.57
N CYS A 98 6.68 14.41 -5.55
CA CYS A 98 6.21 15.25 -6.65
C CYS A 98 4.82 15.87 -6.39
N ILE A 99 4.19 15.59 -5.24
CA ILE A 99 2.86 16.14 -4.95
C ILE A 99 2.94 17.65 -4.69
N PRO A 100 1.89 18.44 -5.01
CA PRO A 100 1.90 19.89 -4.82
C PRO A 100 2.29 20.31 -3.40
N TYR A 101 1.79 19.60 -2.37
CA TYR A 101 2.12 19.88 -0.97
C TYR A 101 3.63 19.82 -0.69
N GLN A 102 4.32 18.76 -1.16
CA GLN A 102 5.75 18.59 -0.93
C GLN A 102 6.58 19.64 -1.69
N LYS A 103 6.16 20.00 -2.90
CA LYS A 103 6.83 21.05 -3.69
C LYS A 103 6.71 22.41 -3.03
N THR A 104 5.53 22.78 -2.54
CA THR A 104 5.30 24.05 -1.86
C THR A 104 6.13 24.19 -0.60
N ILE A 105 6.15 23.19 0.29
CA ILE A 105 6.89 23.30 1.57
C ILE A 105 8.41 23.26 1.40
N ASN A 106 8.91 22.65 0.32
CA ASN A 106 10.35 22.59 0.00
C ASN A 106 10.79 23.67 -1.01
N GLN A 107 9.88 24.55 -1.44
CA GLN A 107 10.15 25.66 -2.37
C GLN A 107 10.81 25.20 -3.69
N LEU A 108 10.27 24.12 -4.27
CA LEU A 108 10.78 23.52 -5.50
C LEU A 108 10.15 24.13 -6.76
N ASN A 109 10.87 24.07 -7.88
CA ASN A 109 10.37 24.45 -9.20
C ASN A 109 9.34 23.45 -9.74
N GLU A 110 8.69 23.80 -10.85
CA GLU A 110 7.62 22.99 -11.45
C GLU A 110 8.09 21.62 -11.95
N ASP A 111 9.34 21.46 -12.34
CA ASP A 111 9.94 20.22 -12.84
C ASP A 111 10.67 19.41 -11.76
N GLU A 112 10.70 19.91 -10.52
CA GLU A 112 11.41 19.30 -9.40
C GLU A 112 10.49 18.50 -8.47
N CYS A 113 11.08 17.49 -7.82
CA CYS A 113 10.43 16.68 -6.78
C CYS A 113 11.36 16.52 -5.58
N VAL A 114 10.79 16.23 -4.41
CA VAL A 114 11.58 15.97 -3.19
C VAL A 114 12.26 14.60 -3.26
N ASP A 115 13.58 14.59 -3.46
CA ASP A 115 14.39 13.38 -3.62
C ASP A 115 14.24 12.38 -2.47
N LEU A 116 14.33 12.84 -1.22
CA LEU A 116 14.24 11.97 -0.06
C LEU A 116 12.89 11.24 -0.01
N ALA A 117 11.80 11.94 -0.26
CA ALA A 117 10.46 11.36 -0.23
C ALA A 117 10.29 10.29 -1.32
N ASN A 118 10.76 10.57 -2.53
CA ASN A 118 10.73 9.62 -3.64
C ASN A 118 11.65 8.42 -3.41
N LYS A 119 12.84 8.62 -2.81
CA LYS A 119 13.76 7.53 -2.46
C LYS A 119 13.13 6.54 -1.48
N LEU A 120 12.43 7.04 -0.46
CA LEU A 120 11.73 6.19 0.51
C LEU A 120 10.56 5.42 -0.14
N ALA A 121 9.80 6.08 -1.02
CA ALA A 121 8.74 5.42 -1.77
C ALA A 121 9.28 4.29 -2.66
N ILE A 122 10.36 4.54 -3.42
CA ILE A 122 11.01 3.52 -4.25
C ILE A 122 11.51 2.35 -3.40
N GLN A 123 12.14 2.65 -2.27
CA GLN A 123 12.65 1.63 -1.35
C GLN A 123 11.53 0.74 -0.80
N TYR A 124 10.44 1.34 -0.32
CA TYR A 124 9.26 0.60 0.12
C TYR A 124 8.65 -0.23 -1.00
N ASN A 125 8.52 0.35 -2.20
CA ASN A 125 7.96 -0.34 -3.36
C ASN A 125 8.79 -1.56 -3.78
N GLY A 126 10.12 -1.49 -3.63
CA GLY A 126 11.00 -2.64 -3.82
C GLY A 126 10.69 -3.78 -2.84
N ARG A 127 10.68 -3.49 -1.52
CA ARG A 127 10.36 -4.50 -0.49
C ARG A 127 8.92 -5.00 -0.57
N LEU A 128 7.99 -4.15 -1.02
CA LEU A 128 6.61 -4.52 -1.28
C LEU A 128 6.54 -5.58 -2.38
N LYS A 129 7.24 -5.36 -3.50
CA LYS A 129 7.29 -6.32 -4.60
C LYS A 129 7.80 -7.69 -4.14
N ASP A 130 8.90 -7.71 -3.38
CA ASP A 130 9.48 -8.96 -2.86
C ASP A 130 8.52 -9.66 -1.89
N MET A 131 7.91 -8.91 -0.96
CA MET A 131 6.92 -9.45 -0.03
C MET A 131 5.69 -10.04 -0.74
N LEU A 132 5.20 -9.42 -1.82
CA LEU A 132 4.09 -9.98 -2.59
C LEU A 132 4.49 -11.24 -3.36
N ALA A 133 5.72 -11.34 -3.85
CA ALA A 133 6.24 -12.57 -4.45
C ALA A 133 6.25 -13.71 -3.42
N GLU A 134 6.77 -13.46 -2.23
CA GLU A 134 6.74 -14.45 -1.15
C GLU A 134 5.31 -14.86 -0.74
N LEU A 135 4.36 -13.91 -0.70
CA LEU A 135 2.97 -14.25 -0.40
C LEU A 135 2.33 -15.12 -1.49
N ASN A 136 2.67 -14.90 -2.77
CA ASN A 136 2.22 -15.77 -3.87
C ASN A 136 2.77 -17.20 -3.72
N ASP A 137 4.02 -17.35 -3.28
CA ASP A 137 4.64 -18.67 -3.08
C ASP A 137 4.07 -19.41 -1.87
N ASN A 138 3.67 -18.67 -0.82
CA ASN A 138 3.33 -19.25 0.49
C ASN A 138 1.82 -19.29 0.80
N LEU A 139 0.95 -18.65 0.00
CA LEU A 139 -0.50 -18.63 0.21
C LEU A 139 -1.24 -19.31 -0.96
N PRO A 140 -1.44 -20.64 -0.91
CA PRO A 140 -2.03 -21.40 -2.00
C PRO A 140 -3.39 -20.88 -2.45
N GLY A 141 -3.55 -20.73 -3.76
CA GLY A 141 -4.79 -20.26 -4.39
C GLY A 141 -5.05 -18.76 -4.23
N ALA A 142 -4.17 -18.01 -3.56
CA ALA A 142 -4.16 -16.55 -3.65
C ALA A 142 -3.33 -16.10 -4.86
N THR A 143 -3.65 -14.91 -5.35
CA THR A 143 -2.88 -14.22 -6.38
C THR A 143 -2.78 -12.76 -5.98
N PHE A 144 -1.55 -12.30 -5.78
CA PHE A 144 -1.20 -10.91 -5.51
C PHE A 144 -0.58 -10.32 -6.76
N VAL A 145 -1.23 -9.31 -7.33
CA VAL A 145 -0.72 -8.53 -8.46
C VAL A 145 -0.33 -7.14 -7.98
N LEU A 146 0.88 -6.72 -8.33
CA LEU A 146 1.35 -5.36 -8.08
C LEU A 146 0.88 -4.43 -9.21
N ALA A 147 0.11 -3.41 -8.87
CA ALA A 147 -0.14 -2.27 -9.73
C ALA A 147 0.98 -1.24 -9.52
N ASN A 148 1.78 -1.00 -10.57
CA ASN A 148 2.91 -0.08 -10.53
C ASN A 148 2.47 1.37 -10.70
N VAL A 149 1.88 1.93 -9.65
CA VAL A 149 1.38 3.30 -9.59
C VAL A 149 2.53 4.32 -9.69
N TYR A 150 3.68 4.04 -9.08
CA TYR A 150 4.83 4.94 -9.11
C TYR A 150 5.25 5.30 -10.54
N ASP A 151 5.57 4.29 -11.35
CA ASP A 151 6.05 4.52 -12.71
C ASP A 151 4.94 5.09 -13.60
N LEU A 152 3.70 4.63 -13.42
CA LEU A 152 2.55 5.16 -14.15
C LEU A 152 2.40 6.68 -13.94
N VAL A 153 2.43 7.12 -12.68
CA VAL A 153 2.26 8.54 -12.34
C VAL A 153 3.50 9.34 -12.75
N MET A 154 4.71 8.80 -12.59
CA MET A 154 5.93 9.46 -13.06
C MET A 154 5.96 9.64 -14.58
N GLU A 155 5.45 8.69 -15.35
CA GLU A 155 5.34 8.80 -16.81
C GLU A 155 4.41 9.95 -17.20
N LEU A 156 3.24 10.07 -16.53
CA LEU A 156 2.31 11.17 -16.72
C LEU A 156 2.94 12.52 -16.37
N ILE A 157 3.67 12.62 -15.26
CA ILE A 157 4.34 13.86 -14.85
C ILE A 157 5.39 14.27 -15.88
N LYS A 158 6.22 13.33 -16.36
CA LYS A 158 7.33 13.62 -17.28
C LYS A 158 6.89 13.84 -18.72
N ASN A 159 5.74 13.30 -19.12
CA ASN A 159 5.28 13.30 -20.51
C ASN A 159 3.84 13.85 -20.64
N TYR A 160 3.45 14.78 -19.77
CA TYR A 160 2.08 15.29 -19.71
C TYR A 160 1.58 15.83 -21.05
N ASP A 161 2.45 16.44 -21.87
CA ASP A 161 2.12 16.95 -23.21
C ASP A 161 1.68 15.87 -24.22
N LYS A 162 1.88 14.58 -23.91
CA LYS A 162 1.49 13.45 -24.78
C LYS A 162 0.09 12.90 -24.49
N TYR A 163 -0.61 13.45 -23.50
CA TYR A 163 -1.94 13.02 -23.05
C TYR A 163 -2.96 14.16 -23.17
#